data_AF-A0A512JIT3-F1
#
_entry.id   AF-A0A512JIT3-F1
#
_cell.length_a   1.000
_cell.length_b   1.000
_cell.length_c   1.000
_cell.angle_alpha   90.00
_cell.angle_beta   90.00
_cell.angle_gamma   90.00
#
_symmetry.space_group_name_H-M   'P 1'
#
loop_
_entity.id
_entity.type
_entity.pdbx_description
1 polymer ?
#
loop_
_entity_poly.entity_id
_entity_poly.type
_entity_poly.pdbx_seq_one_letter_code
_entity_poly.pdbx_strand_id
1 'polypeptide(L)' 'MLKTEQLDQLPEILRDIVVKDRTLSVLRRGLAKPVVSFEIAKMYRRHRDARRELTEAAAHLWGYRLGGDGSATC' A
#
# COMPACT_ATOMS: atom_id res chain seq x y z
N MET A 1 -14.78 21.68 -4.44
CA MET A 1 -13.72 21.94 -5.43
C MET A 1 -12.40 21.63 -4.77
N LEU A 2 -11.67 20.60 -5.21
CA LEU A 2 -10.33 20.29 -4.71
C LEU A 2 -9.38 21.43 -5.10
N LYS A 3 -8.54 21.88 -4.16
CA LYS A 3 -7.50 22.88 -4.47
C LYS A 3 -6.47 22.24 -5.41
N THR A 4 -5.96 22.98 -6.39
CA THR A 4 -5.02 22.49 -7.40
C THR A 4 -3.81 21.77 -6.78
N GLU A 5 -3.33 22.25 -5.64
CA GLU A 5 -2.24 21.63 -4.84
C GLU A 5 -2.55 20.20 -4.36
N GLN A 6 -3.82 19.87 -4.11
CA GLN A 6 -4.25 18.53 -3.68
C GLN A 6 -4.34 17.54 -4.86
N LEU A 7 -4.55 18.05 -6.07
CA LEU A 7 -4.57 17.23 -7.30
C LEU A 7 -3.15 16.82 -7.71
N ASP A 8 -2.15 17.65 -7.44
CA ASP A 8 -0.74 17.37 -7.75
C ASP A 8 -0.12 16.28 -6.86
N GLN A 9 -0.68 16.03 -5.68
CA GLN A 9 -0.20 15.00 -4.74
C GLN A 9 -0.67 13.58 -5.11
N LEU A 10 -1.73 13.44 -5.90
CA LEU A 10 -2.30 12.13 -6.20
C LEU A 10 -1.36 11.22 -7.01
N PRO A 11 -0.68 11.68 -8.08
CA PRO A 11 0.25 10.84 -8.83
C PRO A 11 1.38 10.31 -7.94
N GLU A 12 1.81 11.08 -6.96
CA GLU A 12 2.83 10.67 -6.00
C GLU A 12 2.31 9.59 -5.06
N ILE A 13 1.13 9.78 -4.46
CA ILE A 13 0.50 8.79 -3.58
C ILE A 13 0.24 7.46 -4.32
N LEU A 14 -0.26 7.51 -5.56
CA LEU A 14 -0.49 6.32 -6.37
C LEU A 14 0.82 5.60 -6.72
N ARG A 15 1.88 6.36 -7.04
CA ARG A 15 3.21 5.80 -7.28
C ARG A 15 3.74 5.10 -6.02
N ASP A 16 3.58 5.72 -4.86
CA ASP A 16 4.01 5.13 -3.59
C ASP A 16 3.22 3.86 -3.23
N ILE A 17 1.91 3.83 -3.50
CA ILE A 17 1.10 2.61 -3.34
C ILE A 17 1.67 1.48 -4.20
N VAL A 18 1.96 1.74 -5.48
CA VAL A 18 2.54 0.73 -6.39
C VAL A 18 3.91 0.25 -5.88
N VAL A 19 4.74 1.14 -5.34
CA VAL A 19 6.02 0.76 -4.72
C VAL A 19 5.80 -0.15 -3.50
N LYS A 20 4.85 0.19 -2.62
CA LYS A 20 4.53 -0.66 -1.46
C LYS A 20 3.99 -2.02 -1.89
N ASP A 21 3.12 -2.09 -2.90
CA ASP A 21 2.57 -3.34 -3.40
C ASP A 21 3.64 -4.25 -4.01
N ARG A 22 4.61 -3.69 -4.74
CA ARG A 22 5.78 -4.44 -5.23
C ARG A 22 6.59 -5.02 -4.07
N THR A 23 6.88 -4.23 -3.05
CA THR A 23 7.62 -4.71 -1.87
C THR A 23 6.84 -5.77 -1.10
N LEU A 24 5.52 -5.58 -0.90
CA LEU A 24 4.65 -6.56 -0.25
C LEU A 24 4.60 -7.87 -1.03
N SER A 25 4.57 -7.83 -2.37
CA SER A 25 4.60 -9.01 -3.23
C SER A 25 5.89 -9.82 -3.03
N VAL A 26 7.05 -9.16 -2.93
CA VAL A 26 8.32 -9.81 -2.62
C VAL A 26 8.29 -10.45 -1.22
N LEU A 27 7.79 -9.73 -0.22
CA LEU A 27 7.72 -10.21 1.16
C LEU A 27 6.73 -11.38 1.34
N ARG A 28 5.64 -11.45 0.55
CA ARG A 28 4.68 -12.57 0.59
C ARG A 28 5.34 -13.92 0.31
N ARG A 29 6.35 -13.97 -0.57
CA ARG A 29 7.12 -15.20 -0.81
C ARG A 29 7.89 -15.66 0.43
N GLY A 30 8.39 -14.71 1.22
CA GLY A 30 9.04 -15.00 2.51
C GLY A 30 8.06 -15.47 3.57
N LEU A 31 6.82 -14.97 3.57
CA LEU A 31 5.76 -15.37 4.49
C LEU A 31 5.17 -16.75 4.19
N ALA A 32 5.26 -17.23 2.95
CA ALA A 32 4.78 -18.55 2.56
C ALA A 32 5.64 -19.71 3.10
N LYS A 33 6.77 -19.40 3.76
CA LYS A 33 7.66 -20.41 4.35
C LYS A 33 7.07 -20.96 5.66
N PRO A 34 7.31 -22.25 5.99
CA PRO A 34 6.85 -22.84 7.26
C PRO A 34 7.42 -22.14 8.51
N VAL A 35 8.66 -21.65 8.40
CA VAL A 35 9.32 -20.85 9.43
C VAL A 35 9.62 -19.48 8.82
N VAL A 36 9.00 -18.44 9.36
CA VAL A 36 9.13 -17.06 8.91
C VAL A 36 10.09 -16.33 9.84
N SER A 37 11.07 -15.64 9.29
CA SER A 37 11.96 -14.81 10.11
C SER A 37 11.18 -13.63 10.70
N PHE A 38 11.49 -13.29 11.96
CA PHE A 38 10.86 -12.15 12.64
C PHE A 38 11.01 -10.85 11.83
N GLU A 39 12.17 -10.67 11.17
CA GLU A 39 12.44 -9.53 10.30
C GLU A 39 11.48 -9.45 9.11
N ILE A 40 11.24 -10.56 8.40
CA ILE A 40 10.28 -10.60 7.28
C ILE A 40 8.87 -10.25 7.78
N ALA A 41 8.44 -10.83 8.90
CA ALA A 41 7.12 -10.56 9.48
C ALA A 41 6.99 -9.09 9.94
N LYS A 42 8.04 -8.50 10.49
CA LYS A 42 8.09 -7.10 10.92
C LYS A 42 8.08 -6.15 9.73
N MET A 43 8.88 -6.43 8.69
CA MET A 43 8.89 -5.63 7.46
C MET A 43 7.54 -5.69 6.77
N TYR A 44 6.94 -6.87 6.64
CA TYR A 44 5.63 -7.02 6.00
C TYR A 44 4.55 -6.20 6.69
N ARG A 45 4.49 -6.25 8.03
CA ARG A 45 3.56 -5.42 8.82
C ARG A 45 3.76 -3.93 8.53
N ARG A 46 4.98 -3.43 8.64
CA ARG A 46 5.30 -2.02 8.35
C ARG A 46 4.87 -1.58 6.95
N HIS A 47 5.16 -2.39 5.93
CA HIS A 47 4.77 -2.05 4.55
C HIS A 47 3.27 -2.12 4.33
N ARG A 48 2.57 -3.05 5.00
CA ARG A 48 1.11 -3.17 4.94
C ARG A 48 0.42 -1.98 5.58
N ASP A 49 0.91 -1.54 6.74
CA ASP A 49 0.38 -0.38 7.46
C ASP A 49 0.61 0.91 6.65
N ALA A 50 1.83 1.12 6.15
CA ALA A 50 2.14 2.27 5.29
C ALA A 50 1.29 2.30 4.00
N ARG A 51 1.01 1.14 3.37
CA ARG A 51 0.12 1.09 2.21
C ARG A 51 -1.31 1.48 2.59
N ARG A 52 -1.78 1.03 3.76
CA ARG A 52 -3.11 1.37 4.27
C ARG A 52 -3.24 2.88 4.49
N GLU A 53 -2.25 3.50 5.11
CA GLU A 53 -2.20 4.96 5.31
C GLU A 53 -2.28 5.72 3.98
N LEU A 54 -1.51 5.29 2.96
CA LEU A 54 -1.56 5.89 1.62
C LEU A 54 -2.94 5.73 0.95
N THR A 55 -3.59 4.58 1.16
CA THR A 55 -4.94 4.31 0.63
C THR A 55 -5.98 5.21 1.30
N GLU A 56 -5.86 5.41 2.62
CA GLU A 56 -6.72 6.31 3.39
C GLU A 56 -6.48 7.77 2.99
N ALA A 57 -5.23 8.18 2.79
CA ALA A 57 -4.87 9.52 2.30
C ALA A 57 -5.45 9.79 0.89
N ALA A 58 -5.29 8.85 -0.03
CA ALA A 58 -5.88 8.96 -1.37
C ALA A 58 -7.42 9.01 -1.33
N ALA A 59 -8.04 8.20 -0.46
CA ALA A 59 -9.49 8.20 -0.30
C ALA A 59 -10.01 9.53 0.26
N HIS A 60 -9.29 10.12 1.22
CA HIS A 60 -9.61 11.44 1.76
C HIS A 60 -9.48 12.55 0.69
N LEU A 61 -8.48 12.47 -0.19
CA LEU A 61 -8.29 13.44 -1.27
C LEU A 61 -9.37 13.36 -2.35
N TRP A 62 -9.89 12.17 -2.66
CA TRP A 62 -10.80 11.99 -3.82
C TRP A 62 -12.25 11.65 -3.46
N GLY A 63 -12.57 11.44 -2.18
CA GLY A 63 -13.91 11.06 -1.75
C GLY A 63 -14.35 9.66 -2.18
N TYR A 64 -13.46 8.88 -2.79
CA TYR A 64 -13.68 7.49 -3.18
C TYR A 64 -12.67 6.59 -2.48
N ARG A 65 -13.15 5.51 -1.86
CA ARG A 65 -12.27 4.45 -1.35
C ARG A 65 -11.58 3.81 -2.55
N LEU A 66 -10.26 3.98 -2.69
CA LEU A 66 -9.49 3.20 -3.66
C LEU A 66 -9.66 1.72 -3.29
N GLY A 67 -10.52 1.02 -4.02
CA GLY A 67 -10.84 -0.37 -3.77
C GLY A 67 -9.58 -1.23 -3.82
N GLY A 68 -9.47 -2.19 -2.89
CA GLY A 68 -8.34 -3.11 -2.87
C GLY A 68 -7.97 -3.55 -1.46
N ASP A 69 -8.84 -4.31 -0.84
CA ASP A 69 -8.62 -5.19 0.31
C ASP A 69 -7.73 -6.37 -0.11
N GLY A 70 -6.50 -6.07 -0.51
CA GLY A 70 -5.35 -6.98 -0.44
C GLY A 70 -5.38 -8.29 -1.23
N SER A 71 -6.45 -8.66 -1.96
CA SER A 71 -6.43 -9.81 -2.85
C SER A 71 -6.03 -9.36 -4.26
N ALA A 72 -4.72 -9.49 -4.54
CA ALA A 72 -4.28 -9.60 -5.92
C ALA A 72 -4.68 -11.00 -6.38
N THR A 73 -5.93 -11.18 -6.80
CA THR A 73 -6.36 -12.30 -7.64
C THR A 73 -6.19 -11.89 -9.09
N CYS A 74 -5.03 -12.24 -9.65
CA CYS A 74 -4.83 -12.72 -11.02
C CYS A 74 -3.75 -13.79 -10.94
#